data_AF-A0A3D0NE26-F1
#
_entry.id   AF-A0A3D0NE26-F1
#
_cell.length_a   1.000
_cell.length_b   1.000
_cell.length_c   1.000
_cell.angle_alpha   90.00
_cell.angle_beta   90.00
_cell.angle_gamma   90.00
#
_symmetry.space_group_name_H-M   'P 1'
#
loop_
_entity.id
_entity.type
_entity.pdbx_description
1 polymer ?
#
loop_
_entity_poly.entity_id
_entity_poly.type
_entity_poly.pdbx_seq_one_letter_code
_entity_poly.pdbx_strand_id
1 'polypeptide(L)'
;MRNHQPTITFFAYLLILCLTLADAVTDASETLNHLRMGEREWDTFPETPEDSALSHTFVLDNTIQPQCFSLRQIDVKQAWNITLNEKPLGRLVRDENDMVIVMDLPRELLVAGTNKLYISQTGRPVPDDIYLGELELHSGTRSEYLSQCTVPVQIVDKTTGQPTPCRLTVLNENGTLMSVGNNSTDTTAVRPGIVYTSNGKVNLQLPPGKYQIIAGRGVEWSIDHQWITISDNVLSPVKLAITREVDTKGYISCDTHVHTYTYSRHGDATLDERLVTIAGEGIELPIATDHNLHIDYAPRGNELG
;
A
#
# COMPACT_ATOMS: atom_id res chain seq x y z
N MET A 1 -40.54 -52.32 40.45
CA MET A 1 -40.26 -51.52 41.67
C MET A 1 -38.77 -51.27 41.79
N ARG A 2 -38.30 -50.12 41.31
CA ARG A 2 -37.21 -49.28 41.84
C ARG A 2 -36.91 -48.22 40.77
N ASN A 3 -37.33 -47.00 41.10
CA ASN A 3 -37.14 -45.80 40.32
C ASN A 3 -35.66 -45.42 40.29
N HIS A 4 -35.10 -45.30 39.09
CA HIS A 4 -33.92 -44.47 38.84
C HIS A 4 -34.24 -43.54 37.68
N GLN A 5 -34.55 -42.29 38.02
CA GLN A 5 -34.58 -41.19 37.07
C GLN A 5 -33.12 -40.83 36.72
N PRO A 6 -32.75 -40.76 35.44
CA PRO A 6 -31.54 -40.08 35.05
C PRO A 6 -31.81 -38.57 35.03
N THR A 7 -31.02 -37.82 35.78
CA THR A 7 -30.90 -36.37 35.69
C THR A 7 -30.38 -35.99 34.30
N ILE A 8 -31.24 -35.41 33.47
CA ILE A 8 -30.83 -34.80 32.20
C ILE A 8 -30.32 -33.39 32.53
N THR A 9 -29.00 -33.23 32.53
CA THR A 9 -28.34 -31.92 32.60
C THR A 9 -28.55 -31.21 31.25
N PHE A 10 -29.41 -30.19 31.23
CA PHE A 10 -29.56 -29.29 30.07
C PHE A 10 -28.28 -28.44 29.98
N PHE A 11 -27.36 -28.80 29.08
CA PHE A 11 -26.34 -27.87 28.61
C PHE A 11 -27.04 -26.88 27.67
N ALA A 12 -27.29 -25.67 28.18
CA ALA A 12 -27.67 -24.55 27.34
C ALA A 12 -26.46 -24.23 26.43
N TYR A 13 -26.52 -24.67 25.18
CA TYR A 13 -25.66 -24.12 24.14
C TYR A 13 -26.06 -22.65 23.99
N LEU A 14 -25.25 -21.76 24.55
CA LEU A 14 -25.27 -20.35 24.24
C LEU A 14 -24.84 -20.25 22.77
N LEU A 15 -25.82 -20.23 21.87
CA LEU A 15 -25.63 -19.86 20.48
C LEU A 15 -25.17 -18.40 20.51
N ILE A 16 -23.85 -18.17 20.49
CA ILE A 16 -23.29 -16.85 20.24
C ILE A 16 -23.65 -16.56 18.79
N LEU A 17 -24.80 -15.91 18.62
CA LEU A 17 -25.16 -15.22 17.40
C LEU A 17 -24.08 -14.14 17.24
N CYS A 18 -23.02 -14.45 16.50
CA CYS A 18 -22.17 -13.42 15.92
C CYS A 18 -23.11 -12.65 14.98
N LEU A 19 -23.72 -11.58 15.51
CA LEU A 19 -24.23 -10.52 14.66
C LEU A 19 -23.02 -10.02 13.90
N THR A 20 -22.91 -10.43 12.64
CA THR A 20 -22.19 -9.68 11.63
C THR A 20 -22.76 -8.27 11.69
N LEU A 21 -21.97 -7.34 12.24
CA LEU A 21 -22.26 -5.92 12.11
C LEU A 21 -22.25 -5.63 10.61
N ALA A 22 -23.44 -5.50 10.07
CA ALA A 22 -23.66 -4.97 8.74
C ALA A 22 -23.07 -3.56 8.68
N ASP A 23 -22.22 -3.37 7.68
CA ASP A 23 -21.92 -2.14 6.96
C ASP A 23 -21.76 -0.88 7.80
N ALA A 24 -20.50 -0.55 8.09
CA ALA A 24 -20.13 0.81 8.43
C ALA A 24 -20.53 1.75 7.29
N VAL A 25 -21.11 2.89 7.67
CA VAL A 25 -21.59 3.98 6.82
C VAL A 25 -20.62 4.26 5.66
N THR A 26 -20.96 3.79 4.46
CA THR A 26 -20.29 4.17 3.21
C THR A 26 -20.99 5.41 2.66
N ASP A 27 -20.43 6.58 2.94
CA ASP A 27 -20.62 7.73 2.06
C ASP A 27 -19.48 7.66 1.02
N ALA A 28 -19.55 6.66 0.14
CA ALA A 28 -18.54 6.46 -0.89
C ALA A 28 -18.76 7.47 -2.02
N SER A 29 -17.73 8.26 -2.33
CA SER A 29 -17.66 8.91 -3.64
C SER A 29 -17.41 7.82 -4.69
N GLU A 30 -18.46 7.26 -5.29
CA GLU A 30 -18.37 6.14 -6.26
C GLU A 30 -17.57 6.49 -7.54
N THR A 31 -17.20 7.75 -7.74
CA THR A 31 -16.49 8.21 -8.94
C THR A 31 -15.13 8.82 -8.62
N LEU A 32 -14.17 8.54 -9.49
CA LEU A 32 -12.90 9.27 -9.57
C LEU A 32 -13.16 10.69 -10.09
N ASN A 33 -12.65 11.68 -9.36
CA ASN A 33 -12.75 13.08 -9.75
C ASN A 33 -11.45 13.55 -10.39
N HIS A 34 -11.54 14.25 -11.52
CA HIS A 34 -10.38 14.84 -12.19
C HIS A 34 -10.03 16.19 -11.57
N LEU A 35 -8.93 16.25 -10.85
CA LEU A 35 -8.43 17.48 -10.25
C LEU A 35 -7.24 18.02 -11.03
N ARG A 36 -7.20 19.34 -11.20
CA ARG A 36 -6.05 20.02 -11.79
C ARG A 36 -5.65 21.24 -10.98
N MET A 37 -4.36 21.33 -10.71
CA MET A 37 -3.73 22.58 -10.33
C MET A 37 -2.90 23.11 -11.51
N GLY A 38 -2.99 24.40 -11.82
CA GLY A 38 -2.17 25.02 -12.86
C GLY A 38 -2.54 24.62 -14.30
N GLU A 39 -1.52 24.51 -15.16
CA GLU A 39 -1.67 24.17 -16.57
C GLU A 39 -1.93 22.67 -16.76
N ARG A 40 -2.65 22.32 -17.84
CA ARG A 40 -2.89 20.93 -18.24
C ARG A 40 -1.57 20.26 -18.63
N GLU A 41 -1.29 19.09 -18.05
CA GLU A 41 -0.03 18.38 -18.28
C GLU A 41 0.00 17.66 -19.63
N TRP A 42 -1.06 16.92 -19.96
CA TRP A 42 -1.13 16.08 -21.15
C TRP A 42 -2.48 16.19 -21.88
N ASP A 43 -2.46 15.90 -23.18
CA ASP A 43 -3.67 15.87 -24.02
C ASP A 43 -4.60 14.67 -23.71
N THR A 44 -4.12 13.70 -22.94
CA THR A 44 -4.90 12.57 -22.41
C THR A 44 -5.85 12.97 -21.28
N PHE A 45 -5.54 14.02 -20.51
CA PHE A 45 -6.46 14.58 -19.51
C PHE A 45 -7.58 15.39 -20.18
N PRO A 46 -8.79 15.46 -19.62
CA PRO A 46 -9.84 16.37 -20.11
C PRO A 46 -9.36 17.83 -20.20
N GLU A 47 -9.88 18.61 -21.16
CA GLU A 47 -9.55 20.04 -21.27
C GLU A 47 -9.95 20.84 -20.03
N THR A 48 -11.11 20.51 -19.45
CA THR A 48 -11.64 21.17 -18.25
C THR A 48 -11.57 20.17 -17.08
N PRO A 49 -10.88 20.50 -15.98
CA PRO A 49 -10.91 19.69 -14.78
C PRO A 49 -12.26 19.85 -14.06
N GLU A 50 -12.60 18.91 -13.19
CA GLU A 50 -13.79 19.03 -12.36
C GLU A 50 -13.60 20.04 -11.23
N ASP A 51 -12.42 20.04 -10.61
CA ASP A 51 -12.04 21.04 -9.61
C ASP A 51 -10.49 21.12 -9.49
N SER A 52 -10.02 21.97 -8.59
CA SER A 52 -8.62 22.12 -8.17
C SER A 52 -8.31 21.49 -6.81
N ALA A 53 -9.34 20.98 -6.12
CA ALA A 53 -9.25 20.34 -4.82
C ALA A 53 -10.42 19.36 -4.62
N LEU A 54 -10.24 18.36 -3.76
CA LEU A 54 -11.33 17.48 -3.31
C LEU A 54 -11.87 17.95 -1.97
N SER A 55 -13.19 18.03 -1.83
CA SER A 55 -13.88 18.28 -0.57
C SER A 55 -14.90 17.18 -0.30
N HIS A 56 -14.55 16.24 0.59
CA HIS A 56 -15.43 15.15 0.99
C HIS A 56 -15.92 15.35 2.43
N THR A 57 -17.23 15.21 2.64
CA THR A 57 -17.86 15.42 3.96
C THR A 57 -18.52 14.13 4.39
N PHE A 58 -18.37 13.76 5.66
CA PHE A 58 -19.04 12.59 6.24
C PHE A 58 -19.56 12.92 7.65
N VAL A 59 -20.61 12.23 8.09
CA VAL A 59 -21.23 12.45 9.39
C VAL A 59 -20.93 11.28 10.32
N LEU A 60 -20.41 11.59 11.51
CA LEU A 60 -20.18 10.61 12.56
C LEU A 60 -21.25 10.67 13.64
N ASP A 61 -21.76 9.49 13.98
CA ASP A 61 -22.52 9.28 15.21
C ASP A 61 -21.61 8.89 16.39
N ASN A 62 -22.19 8.73 17.58
CA ASN A 62 -21.45 8.43 18.81
C ASN A 62 -21.19 6.94 19.04
N THR A 63 -21.54 6.05 18.11
CA THR A 63 -21.51 4.60 18.35
C THR A 63 -20.18 3.96 17.95
N ILE A 64 -19.75 4.15 16.71
CA ILE A 64 -18.49 3.59 16.19
C ILE A 64 -17.84 4.66 15.32
N GLN A 65 -16.63 5.07 15.70
CA GLN A 65 -15.86 6.05 14.94
C GLN A 65 -14.86 5.31 14.04
N PRO A 66 -14.76 5.68 12.75
CA PRO A 66 -13.73 5.15 11.88
C PRO A 66 -12.36 5.54 12.42
N GLN A 67 -11.38 4.68 12.19
CA GLN A 67 -10.01 4.86 12.65
C GLN A 67 -9.01 4.87 11.49
N CYS A 68 -9.46 4.53 10.27
CA CYS A 68 -8.73 4.77 9.04
C CYS A 68 -9.70 4.96 7.87
N PHE A 69 -9.17 5.35 6.73
CA PHE A 69 -9.90 5.42 5.47
C PHE A 69 -9.03 4.97 4.31
N SER A 70 -9.66 4.43 3.27
CA SER A 70 -9.03 4.20 1.97
C SER A 70 -9.41 5.29 0.99
N LEU A 71 -8.53 5.53 0.02
CA LEU A 71 -8.74 6.48 -1.07
C LEU A 71 -8.02 5.96 -2.31
N ARG A 72 -8.69 6.00 -3.46
CA ARG A 72 -8.04 5.74 -4.75
C ARG A 72 -7.40 7.00 -5.30
N GLN A 73 -6.16 6.88 -5.76
CA GLN A 73 -5.40 7.94 -6.41
C GLN A 73 -4.73 7.47 -7.69
N ILE A 74 -4.58 8.37 -8.65
CA ILE A 74 -3.89 8.13 -9.93
C ILE A 74 -3.11 9.39 -10.32
N ASP A 75 -1.92 9.21 -10.88
CA ASP A 75 -1.10 10.24 -11.55
C ASP A 75 -0.56 11.36 -10.61
N VAL A 76 -0.36 11.06 -9.32
CA VAL A 76 0.04 12.06 -8.32
C VAL A 76 1.55 12.35 -8.42
N LYS A 77 1.91 13.49 -9.03
CA LYS A 77 3.31 13.88 -9.24
C LYS A 77 3.77 14.99 -8.30
N GLN A 78 2.86 15.81 -7.79
CA GLN A 78 3.15 16.91 -6.88
C GLN A 78 2.67 16.63 -5.45
N ALA A 79 3.00 17.54 -4.53
CA ALA A 79 2.60 17.42 -3.14
C ALA A 79 1.15 17.88 -2.93
N TRP A 80 0.25 16.92 -2.73
CA TRP A 80 -1.14 17.17 -2.34
C TRP A 80 -1.31 16.87 -0.86
N ASN A 81 -1.75 17.87 -0.09
CA ASN A 81 -1.94 17.75 1.35
C ASN A 81 -3.39 17.42 1.66
N ILE A 82 -3.56 16.65 2.72
CA ILE A 82 -4.84 16.20 3.23
C ILE A 82 -5.05 16.84 4.58
N THR A 83 -6.19 17.48 4.75
CA THR A 83 -6.63 18.04 6.02
C THR A 83 -7.95 17.42 6.44
N LEU A 84 -8.11 17.25 7.74
CA LEU A 84 -9.36 16.83 8.37
C LEU A 84 -9.81 17.95 9.31
N ASN A 85 -10.98 18.53 9.04
CA ASN A 85 -11.51 19.66 9.80
C ASN A 85 -10.48 20.80 9.91
N GLU A 86 -9.89 21.17 8.76
CA GLU A 86 -8.85 22.21 8.59
C GLU A 86 -7.50 21.92 9.27
N LYS A 87 -7.37 20.78 9.96
CA LYS A 87 -6.12 20.36 10.59
C LYS A 87 -5.32 19.44 9.66
N PRO A 88 -3.98 19.55 9.62
CA PRO A 88 -3.15 18.65 8.81
C PRO A 88 -3.34 17.18 9.21
N LEU A 89 -3.64 16.32 8.23
CA LEU A 89 -3.75 14.88 8.40
C LEU A 89 -2.58 14.14 7.74
N GLY A 90 -2.18 14.57 6.54
CA GLY A 90 -1.13 13.89 5.79
C GLY A 90 -0.99 14.43 4.37
N ARG A 91 -0.49 13.58 3.48
CA ARG A 91 -0.32 13.86 2.04
C ARG A 91 -0.66 12.62 1.24
N LEU A 92 -1.08 12.82 0.00
CA LEU A 92 -1.15 11.73 -0.98
C LEU A 92 0.24 11.12 -1.19
N VAL A 93 0.26 9.86 -1.62
CA VAL A 93 1.50 9.21 -2.02
C VAL A 93 1.90 9.78 -3.38
N ARG A 94 3.14 10.26 -3.52
CA ARG A 94 3.63 10.76 -4.81
C ARG A 94 4.02 9.58 -5.68
N ASP A 95 3.06 9.09 -6.43
CA ASP A 95 3.18 7.95 -7.33
C ASP A 95 2.09 8.05 -8.41
N GLU A 96 2.47 7.79 -9.64
CA GLU A 96 1.62 7.96 -10.82
C GLU A 96 0.70 6.76 -11.06
N ASN A 97 0.98 5.60 -10.45
CA ASN A 97 0.18 4.41 -10.63
C ASN A 97 -1.23 4.57 -10.07
N ASP A 98 -2.17 3.83 -10.66
CA ASP A 98 -3.50 3.65 -10.10
C ASP A 98 -3.44 2.79 -8.83
N MET A 99 -3.73 3.40 -7.68
CA MET A 99 -3.61 2.74 -6.38
C MET A 99 -4.66 3.15 -5.36
N VAL A 100 -4.98 2.22 -4.46
CA VAL A 100 -5.69 2.46 -3.22
C VAL A 100 -4.67 2.63 -2.09
N ILE A 101 -4.65 3.83 -1.51
CA ILE A 101 -3.90 4.12 -0.29
C ILE A 101 -4.82 4.02 0.92
N VAL A 102 -4.25 3.70 2.08
CA VAL A 102 -4.98 3.68 3.36
C VAL A 102 -4.22 4.53 4.37
N MET A 103 -4.94 5.39 5.08
CA MET A 103 -4.38 6.32 6.08
C MET A 103 -5.17 6.26 7.38
N ASP A 104 -4.46 6.42 8.50
CA ASP A 104 -5.10 6.53 9.81
C ASP A 104 -5.97 7.81 9.90
N LEU A 105 -7.05 7.71 10.66
CA LEU A 105 -7.91 8.82 11.08
C LEU A 105 -7.72 9.01 12.60
N PRO A 106 -6.85 9.95 13.01
CA PRO A 106 -6.64 10.22 14.42
C PRO A 106 -7.91 10.76 15.07
N ARG A 107 -8.32 10.14 16.18
CA ARG A 107 -9.56 10.46 16.88
C ARG A 107 -9.64 11.91 17.34
N GLU A 108 -8.49 12.52 17.64
CA GLU A 108 -8.35 13.92 18.06
C GLU A 108 -8.67 14.94 16.96
N LEU A 109 -8.69 14.51 15.70
CA LEU A 109 -9.06 15.36 14.56
C LEU A 109 -10.56 15.24 14.22
N LEU A 110 -11.23 14.19 14.69
CA LEU A 110 -12.65 13.95 14.47
C LEU A 110 -13.53 14.75 15.42
N VAL A 111 -14.69 15.19 14.93
CA VAL A 111 -15.73 15.85 15.72
C VAL A 111 -17.05 15.08 15.64
N ALA A 112 -17.91 15.24 16.64
CA ALA A 112 -19.27 14.72 16.57
C ALA A 112 -20.05 15.47 15.47
N GLY A 113 -20.82 14.73 14.66
CA GLY A 113 -21.52 15.30 13.51
C GLY A 113 -20.62 15.37 12.27
N THR A 114 -20.65 16.51 11.59
CA THR A 114 -20.06 16.68 10.26
C THR A 114 -18.54 16.86 10.31
N ASN A 115 -17.82 16.01 9.59
CA ASN A 115 -16.38 16.05 9.40
C ASN A 115 -16.07 16.30 7.92
N LYS A 116 -14.99 17.04 7.63
CA LYS A 116 -14.58 17.36 6.27
C LYS A 116 -13.14 16.95 6.01
N LEU A 117 -12.95 16.07 5.03
CA LEU A 117 -11.66 15.80 4.40
C LEU A 117 -11.49 16.76 3.21
N TYR A 118 -10.35 17.45 3.18
CA TYR A 118 -10.01 18.37 2.11
C TYR A 118 -8.61 18.09 1.58
N ILE A 119 -8.51 17.85 0.27
CA ILE A 119 -7.28 17.48 -0.42
C ILE A 119 -6.95 18.57 -1.43
N SER A 120 -5.78 19.19 -1.28
CA SER A 120 -5.33 20.30 -2.16
C SER A 120 -3.81 20.44 -2.15
N GLN A 121 -3.27 21.09 -3.17
CA GLN A 121 -1.89 21.59 -3.08
C GLN A 121 -1.82 22.77 -2.12
N THR A 122 -0.75 22.85 -1.33
CA THR A 122 -0.48 24.00 -0.44
C THR A 122 0.81 24.70 -0.86
N GLY A 123 0.87 26.01 -0.68
CA GLY A 123 2.05 26.80 -1.02
C GLY A 123 1.97 27.29 -2.47
N ARG A 124 3.11 27.30 -3.17
CA ARG A 124 3.14 27.71 -4.58
C ARG A 124 2.47 26.62 -5.43
N PRO A 125 1.40 26.93 -6.18
CA PRO A 125 0.80 25.98 -7.11
C PRO A 125 1.84 25.47 -8.10
N VAL A 126 1.93 24.15 -8.25
CA VAL A 126 2.73 23.48 -9.28
C VAL A 126 1.77 22.71 -10.17
N PRO A 127 1.88 22.82 -11.51
CA PRO A 127 1.05 22.05 -12.42
C PRO A 127 1.01 20.56 -12.07
N ASP A 128 -0.20 20.01 -11.96
CA ASP A 128 -0.45 18.59 -11.74
C ASP A 128 -1.92 18.27 -12.09
N ASP A 129 -2.12 17.22 -12.85
CA ASP A 129 -3.40 16.60 -13.17
C ASP A 129 -3.48 15.23 -12.48
N ILE A 130 -4.50 15.01 -11.66
CA ILE A 130 -4.67 13.77 -10.88
C ILE A 130 -6.12 13.28 -10.90
N TYR A 131 -6.32 12.00 -10.63
CA TYR A 131 -7.65 11.44 -10.32
C TYR A 131 -7.73 11.01 -8.87
N LEU A 132 -8.80 11.40 -8.15
CA LEU A 132 -9.05 11.02 -6.76
C LEU A 132 -10.52 10.66 -6.51
N GLY A 133 -10.77 9.59 -5.79
CA GLY A 133 -12.13 9.19 -5.45
C GLY A 133 -12.18 7.86 -4.71
N GLU A 134 -13.36 7.24 -4.69
CA GLU A 134 -13.57 5.93 -4.05
C GLU A 134 -13.09 5.94 -2.59
N LEU A 135 -13.47 6.99 -1.85
CA LEU A 135 -13.14 7.14 -0.45
C LEU A 135 -14.06 6.26 0.39
N GLU A 136 -13.47 5.43 1.26
CA GLU A 136 -14.22 4.59 2.19
C GLU A 136 -13.67 4.68 3.61
N LEU A 137 -14.56 4.73 4.59
CA LEU A 137 -14.22 4.80 6.01
C LEU A 137 -14.21 3.40 6.61
N HIS A 138 -13.19 3.08 7.40
CA HIS A 138 -13.00 1.75 7.97
C HIS A 138 -12.91 1.78 9.49
N SER A 139 -13.44 0.73 10.12
CA SER A 139 -13.25 0.47 11.54
C SER A 139 -11.87 -0.11 11.81
N GLY A 140 -11.24 0.27 12.93
CA GLY A 140 -9.89 -0.14 13.28
C GLY A 140 -8.82 0.73 12.62
N THR A 141 -7.62 0.72 13.22
CA THR A 141 -6.46 1.44 12.72
C THR A 141 -6.09 0.96 11.32
N ARG A 142 -5.31 1.75 10.58
CA ARG A 142 -4.77 1.36 9.28
C ARG A 142 -4.07 0.01 9.34
N SER A 143 -3.28 -0.22 10.39
CA SER A 143 -2.57 -1.49 10.60
C SER A 143 -3.55 -2.65 10.78
N GLU A 144 -4.58 -2.48 11.60
CA GLU A 144 -5.58 -3.54 11.83
C GLU A 144 -6.37 -3.85 10.56
N TYR A 145 -6.84 -2.82 9.85
CA TYR A 145 -7.57 -2.98 8.58
C TYR A 145 -6.73 -3.73 7.53
N LEU A 146 -5.50 -3.27 7.28
CA LEU A 146 -4.63 -3.88 6.26
C LEU A 146 -4.10 -5.27 6.65
N SER A 147 -4.20 -5.69 7.91
CA SER A 147 -3.70 -6.99 8.40
C SER A 147 -4.79 -7.94 8.88
N GLN A 148 -6.05 -7.69 8.54
CA GLN A 148 -7.19 -8.56 8.87
C GLN A 148 -6.96 -10.01 8.44
N CYS A 149 -6.32 -10.22 7.29
CA CYS A 149 -5.96 -11.55 6.79
C CYS A 149 -4.46 -11.64 6.47
N THR A 150 -3.94 -12.87 6.53
CA THR A 150 -2.54 -13.19 6.20
C THR A 150 -2.48 -14.30 5.16
N VAL A 151 -1.88 -14.08 3.99
CA VAL A 151 -1.78 -15.07 2.91
C VAL A 151 -0.32 -15.51 2.77
N PRO A 152 0.01 -16.79 3.04
CA PRO A 152 1.36 -17.31 2.77
C PRO A 152 1.60 -17.36 1.26
N VAL A 153 2.69 -16.74 0.81
CA VAL A 153 3.10 -16.72 -0.60
C VAL A 153 4.51 -17.28 -0.72
N GLN A 154 4.69 -18.22 -1.66
CA GLN A 154 5.98 -18.76 -2.05
C GLN A 154 6.21 -18.58 -3.55
N ILE A 155 7.39 -18.10 -3.92
CA ILE A 155 7.83 -17.91 -5.30
C ILE A 155 9.06 -18.78 -5.51
N VAL A 156 9.01 -19.60 -6.55
CA VAL A 156 10.11 -20.50 -6.91
C VAL A 156 10.60 -20.24 -8.33
N ASP A 157 11.88 -20.50 -8.56
CA ASP A 157 12.39 -20.66 -9.91
C ASP A 157 11.89 -22.00 -10.47
N LYS A 158 11.16 -21.96 -11.58
CA LYS A 158 10.56 -23.13 -12.23
C LYS A 158 11.60 -24.18 -12.66
N THR A 159 12.81 -23.74 -12.97
CA THR A 159 13.91 -24.60 -13.45
C THR A 159 14.56 -25.35 -12.30
N THR A 160 14.79 -24.69 -11.16
CA THR A 160 15.51 -25.27 -10.01
C THR A 160 14.58 -25.80 -8.92
N GLY A 161 13.32 -25.37 -8.91
CA GLY A 161 12.34 -25.63 -7.86
C GLY A 161 12.65 -24.92 -6.53
N GLN A 162 13.69 -24.10 -6.47
CA GLN A 162 14.12 -23.40 -5.24
C GLN A 162 13.42 -22.06 -5.09
N PRO A 163 13.22 -21.56 -3.86
CA PRO A 163 12.77 -20.19 -3.63
C PRO A 163 13.70 -19.19 -4.34
N THR A 164 13.12 -18.20 -4.99
CA THR A 164 13.86 -17.16 -5.71
C THR A 164 13.36 -15.78 -5.31
N PRO A 165 14.23 -14.76 -5.16
CA PRO A 165 13.76 -13.42 -4.87
C PRO A 165 12.84 -12.89 -5.98
N CYS A 166 11.93 -11.98 -5.67
CA CYS A 166 11.00 -11.43 -6.65
C CYS A 166 10.38 -10.10 -6.19
N ARG A 167 9.77 -9.39 -7.14
CA ARG A 167 8.72 -8.41 -6.90
C ARG A 167 7.35 -9.09 -6.94
N LEU A 168 6.54 -8.87 -5.93
CA LEU A 168 5.11 -9.10 -5.95
C LEU A 168 4.37 -7.81 -6.22
N THR A 169 3.39 -7.87 -7.13
CA THR A 169 2.41 -6.81 -7.38
C THR A 169 1.04 -7.32 -6.98
N VAL A 170 0.33 -6.56 -6.16
CA VAL A 170 -0.99 -6.90 -5.60
C VAL A 170 -2.03 -5.94 -6.16
N LEU A 171 -2.89 -6.45 -7.02
CA LEU A 171 -4.00 -5.70 -7.61
C LEU A 171 -5.32 -6.13 -6.97
N ASN A 172 -6.25 -5.20 -6.75
CA ASN A 172 -7.64 -5.51 -6.44
C ASN A 172 -8.37 -6.02 -7.70
N GLU A 173 -9.67 -6.31 -7.57
CA GLU A 173 -10.48 -6.82 -8.67
C GLU A 173 -10.62 -5.88 -9.88
N ASN A 174 -10.40 -4.58 -9.67
CA ASN A 174 -10.43 -3.55 -10.71
C ASN A 174 -9.07 -3.33 -11.39
N GLY A 175 -8.02 -4.06 -10.97
CA GLY A 175 -6.68 -3.89 -11.50
C GLY A 175 -5.89 -2.74 -10.87
N THR A 176 -6.38 -2.17 -9.77
CA THR A 176 -5.75 -1.08 -9.02
C THR A 176 -4.80 -1.64 -7.96
N LEU A 177 -3.62 -1.03 -7.78
CA LEU A 177 -2.67 -1.43 -6.73
C LEU A 177 -3.31 -1.32 -5.34
N MET A 178 -3.36 -2.42 -4.59
CA MET A 178 -3.93 -2.41 -3.24
C MET A 178 -2.83 -2.32 -2.18
N SER A 179 -2.90 -1.31 -1.31
CA SER A 179 -2.01 -1.24 -0.14
C SER A 179 -2.02 -2.54 0.68
N VAL A 180 -0.84 -2.98 1.11
CA VAL A 180 -0.65 -4.16 1.97
C VAL A 180 -0.30 -3.75 3.40
N GLY A 181 -0.63 -4.59 4.38
CA GLY A 181 -0.30 -4.38 5.79
C GLY A 181 1.16 -4.65 6.14
N ASN A 182 1.92 -5.23 5.22
CA ASN A 182 3.32 -5.60 5.42
C ASN A 182 4.19 -4.38 5.70
N ASN A 183 5.26 -4.60 6.48
CA ASN A 183 6.34 -3.64 6.67
C ASN A 183 7.61 -4.13 5.96
N SER A 184 8.50 -3.20 5.62
CA SER A 184 9.86 -3.55 5.19
C SER A 184 10.61 -4.22 6.34
N THR A 185 11.40 -5.24 6.01
CA THR A 185 12.25 -6.02 6.92
C THR A 185 13.59 -6.30 6.23
N ASP A 186 14.52 -6.98 6.91
CA ASP A 186 15.78 -7.43 6.31
C ASP A 186 15.60 -8.30 5.04
N THR A 187 14.39 -8.85 4.83
CA THR A 187 14.09 -9.68 3.66
C THR A 187 12.96 -9.16 2.78
N THR A 188 12.35 -8.02 3.14
CA THR A 188 11.21 -7.45 2.40
C THR A 188 11.33 -5.95 2.24
N ALA A 189 10.96 -5.42 1.08
CA ALA A 189 10.77 -3.98 0.87
C ALA A 189 9.34 -3.75 0.38
N VAL A 190 8.63 -2.80 0.99
CA VAL A 190 7.18 -2.64 0.80
C VAL A 190 6.82 -1.23 0.32
N ARG A 191 5.92 -1.15 -0.65
CA ARG A 191 5.22 0.06 -1.12
C ARG A 191 3.73 -0.28 -1.33
N PRO A 192 2.82 0.71 -1.50
CA PRO A 192 1.42 0.43 -1.83
C PRO A 192 1.32 -0.55 -3.02
N GLY A 193 0.68 -1.70 -2.82
CA GLY A 193 0.53 -2.74 -3.85
C GLY A 193 1.80 -3.48 -4.26
N ILE A 194 2.96 -3.19 -3.69
CA ILE A 194 4.24 -3.78 -4.10
C ILE A 194 4.99 -4.36 -2.90
N VAL A 195 5.40 -5.62 -3.01
CA VAL A 195 6.23 -6.30 -2.00
C VAL A 195 7.38 -7.01 -2.67
N TYR A 196 8.60 -6.57 -2.40
CA TYR A 196 9.80 -7.30 -2.77
C TYR A 196 10.14 -8.32 -1.68
N THR A 197 10.63 -9.49 -2.07
CA THR A 197 11.19 -10.50 -1.15
C THR A 197 12.57 -10.95 -1.64
N SER A 198 13.55 -10.97 -0.74
CA SER A 198 14.92 -11.43 -1.04
C SER A 198 15.05 -12.97 -1.03
N ASN A 199 14.04 -13.69 -0.53
CA ASN A 199 14.10 -15.14 -0.30
C ASN A 199 12.93 -15.92 -0.94
N GLY A 200 12.08 -15.24 -1.71
CA GLY A 200 10.93 -15.86 -2.40
C GLY A 200 9.80 -16.28 -1.47
N LYS A 201 9.74 -15.74 -0.25
CA LYS A 201 8.68 -16.03 0.73
C LYS A 201 8.19 -14.75 1.38
N VAL A 202 6.88 -14.66 1.57
CA VAL A 202 6.26 -13.60 2.36
C VAL A 202 4.88 -14.03 2.84
N ASN A 203 4.47 -13.51 4.00
CA ASN A 203 3.09 -13.60 4.47
C ASN A 203 2.40 -12.28 4.15
N LEU A 204 1.68 -12.21 3.02
CA LEU A 204 1.01 -10.98 2.60
C LEU A 204 -0.12 -10.63 3.59
N GLN A 205 -0.18 -9.38 4.01
CA GLN A 205 -1.23 -8.86 4.88
C GLN A 205 -2.18 -8.02 4.06
N LEU A 206 -3.45 -8.41 4.03
CA LEU A 206 -4.50 -7.77 3.22
C LEU A 206 -5.84 -7.80 3.97
N PRO A 207 -6.75 -6.84 3.70
CA PRO A 207 -8.15 -6.99 4.08
C PRO A 207 -8.85 -8.07 3.24
N PRO A 208 -10.02 -8.60 3.67
CA PRO A 208 -10.86 -9.46 2.83
C PRO A 208 -11.16 -8.80 1.47
N GLY A 209 -11.24 -9.62 0.43
CA GLY A 209 -11.41 -9.12 -0.93
C GLY A 209 -10.89 -10.07 -1.99
N LYS A 210 -10.98 -9.64 -3.26
CA LYS A 210 -10.48 -10.39 -4.41
C LYS A 210 -9.25 -9.69 -4.99
N TYR A 211 -8.18 -10.45 -5.15
CA TYR A 211 -6.89 -9.90 -5.55
C TYR A 211 -6.22 -10.73 -6.63
N GLN A 212 -5.46 -10.08 -7.49
CA GLN A 212 -4.48 -10.73 -8.35
C GLN A 212 -3.09 -10.52 -7.75
N ILE A 213 -2.41 -11.63 -7.44
CA ILE A 213 -1.02 -11.62 -6.98
C ILE A 213 -0.14 -11.97 -8.16
N ILE A 214 0.76 -11.06 -8.54
CA ILE A 214 1.63 -11.18 -9.70
C ILE A 214 3.09 -11.22 -9.22
N ALA A 215 3.87 -12.20 -9.67
CA ALA A 215 5.29 -12.31 -9.39
C ALA A 215 6.13 -12.04 -10.64
N GLY A 216 7.19 -11.25 -10.49
CA GLY A 216 8.21 -11.00 -11.52
C GLY A 216 9.59 -10.75 -10.92
N ARG A 217 10.63 -10.79 -11.76
CA ARG A 217 12.03 -10.62 -11.34
C ARG A 217 12.86 -9.86 -12.39
N GLY A 218 12.33 -8.72 -12.83
CA GLY A 218 12.93 -7.95 -13.93
C GLY A 218 12.64 -8.53 -15.33
N VAL A 219 13.15 -7.84 -16.35
CA VAL A 219 12.78 -8.04 -17.76
C VAL A 219 13.27 -9.36 -18.38
N GLU A 220 14.24 -10.03 -17.74
CA GLU A 220 14.80 -11.30 -18.20
C GLU A 220 13.99 -12.51 -17.73
N TRP A 221 13.04 -12.29 -16.82
CA TRP A 221 12.26 -13.33 -16.17
C TRP A 221 10.80 -13.31 -16.62
N SER A 222 10.19 -14.49 -16.63
CA SER A 222 8.75 -14.64 -16.84
C SER A 222 7.96 -14.00 -15.71
N ILE A 223 6.68 -13.76 -15.96
CA ILE A 223 5.69 -13.38 -14.96
C ILE A 223 4.78 -14.58 -14.70
N ASP A 224 4.42 -14.81 -13.44
CA ASP A 224 3.35 -15.73 -13.05
C ASP A 224 2.35 -14.99 -12.16
N HIS A 225 1.09 -15.39 -12.18
CA HIS A 225 0.06 -14.73 -11.38
C HIS A 225 -1.06 -15.68 -10.96
N GLN A 226 -1.71 -15.34 -9.84
CA GLN A 226 -2.85 -16.08 -9.32
C GLN A 226 -3.91 -15.12 -8.78
N TRP A 227 -5.16 -15.37 -9.17
CA TRP A 227 -6.32 -14.75 -8.51
C TRP A 227 -6.62 -15.48 -7.21
N ILE A 228 -6.83 -14.71 -6.14
CA ILE A 228 -7.27 -15.21 -4.84
C ILE A 228 -8.49 -14.44 -4.37
N THR A 229 -9.32 -15.11 -3.58
CA THR A 229 -10.39 -14.49 -2.81
C THR A 229 -10.10 -14.77 -1.34
N ILE A 230 -9.96 -13.70 -0.58
CA ILE A 230 -9.69 -13.73 0.85
C ILE A 230 -11.01 -13.44 1.55
N SER A 231 -11.44 -14.38 2.39
CA SER A 231 -12.57 -14.23 3.30
C SER A 231 -12.12 -14.60 4.71
N ASP A 232 -12.86 -14.16 5.72
CA ASP A 232 -12.61 -14.54 7.10
C ASP A 232 -12.44 -16.07 7.20
N ASN A 233 -11.30 -16.50 7.72
CA ASN A 233 -10.92 -17.90 7.99
C ASN A 233 -10.50 -18.79 6.81
N VAL A 234 -10.32 -18.29 5.58
CA VAL A 234 -9.79 -19.10 4.45
C VAL A 234 -8.38 -18.66 4.05
N LEU A 235 -7.39 -19.46 4.45
CA LEU A 235 -5.98 -19.29 4.13
C LEU A 235 -5.60 -20.23 2.97
N SER A 236 -5.75 -19.80 1.73
CA SER A 236 -5.17 -20.56 0.60
C SER A 236 -3.75 -20.07 0.35
N PRO A 237 -2.71 -20.89 0.55
CA PRO A 237 -1.35 -20.50 0.22
C PRO A 237 -1.22 -20.27 -1.28
N VAL A 238 -0.53 -19.20 -1.67
CA VAL A 238 -0.22 -18.88 -3.06
C VAL A 238 1.16 -19.43 -3.38
N LYS A 239 1.27 -20.14 -4.50
CA LYS A 239 2.56 -20.62 -5.01
C LYS A 239 2.70 -20.21 -6.47
N LEU A 240 3.67 -19.34 -6.74
CA LEU A 240 3.99 -18.85 -8.08
C LEU A 240 5.34 -19.41 -8.53
N ALA A 241 5.50 -19.63 -9.83
CA ALA A 241 6.72 -20.16 -10.41
C ALA A 241 7.15 -19.33 -11.63
N ILE A 242 8.25 -18.60 -11.48
CA ILE A 242 8.86 -17.79 -12.54
C ILE A 242 10.13 -18.46 -13.07
N THR A 243 10.57 -18.12 -14.28
CA THR A 243 11.81 -18.64 -14.85
C THR A 243 12.53 -17.57 -15.65
N ARG A 244 13.84 -17.70 -15.85
CA ARG A 244 14.59 -16.82 -16.75
C ARG A 244 14.27 -17.24 -18.18
N GLU A 245 13.75 -16.31 -18.99
CA GLU A 245 13.30 -16.56 -20.37
C GLU A 245 14.34 -16.08 -21.39
N VAL A 246 15.23 -15.16 -20.99
CA VAL A 246 16.26 -14.58 -21.86
C VAL A 246 17.61 -15.22 -21.56
N ASP A 247 18.26 -15.78 -22.59
CA ASP A 247 19.65 -16.21 -22.50
C ASP A 247 20.57 -14.98 -22.52
N THR A 248 21.11 -14.65 -21.36
CA THR A 248 22.03 -13.52 -21.17
C THR A 248 23.47 -13.97 -21.02
N LYS A 249 23.84 -15.14 -21.55
CA LYS A 249 25.23 -15.61 -21.54
C LYS A 249 26.17 -14.56 -22.16
N GLY A 250 27.12 -14.08 -21.37
CA GLY A 250 28.07 -13.04 -21.76
C GLY A 250 27.56 -11.61 -21.55
N TYR A 251 26.35 -11.44 -21.02
CA TYR A 251 25.77 -10.18 -20.58
C TYR A 251 25.61 -10.16 -19.06
N ILE A 252 25.34 -8.99 -18.49
CA ILE A 252 25.04 -8.79 -17.07
C ILE A 252 23.92 -7.74 -16.92
N SER A 253 22.91 -8.05 -16.11
CA SER A 253 21.85 -7.09 -15.77
C SER A 253 22.41 -6.01 -14.82
N CYS A 254 22.33 -4.74 -15.22
CA CYS A 254 22.99 -3.64 -14.53
C CYS A 254 22.06 -2.42 -14.38
N ASP A 255 22.08 -1.83 -13.18
CA ASP A 255 21.57 -0.48 -12.93
C ASP A 255 22.77 0.41 -12.60
N THR A 256 23.06 1.37 -13.48
CA THR A 256 24.28 2.17 -13.42
C THR A 256 24.19 3.38 -12.49
N HIS A 257 23.03 3.64 -11.87
CA HIS A 257 22.82 4.87 -11.10
C HIS A 257 21.88 4.64 -9.91
N VAL A 258 22.39 3.99 -8.86
CA VAL A 258 21.61 3.67 -7.67
C VAL A 258 21.95 4.58 -6.49
N HIS A 259 20.92 5.21 -5.92
CA HIS A 259 20.98 5.93 -4.66
C HIS A 259 20.26 5.21 -3.53
N THR A 260 20.73 5.43 -2.31
CA THR A 260 20.08 5.03 -1.06
C THR A 260 19.80 6.25 -0.20
N TYR A 261 18.66 6.25 0.50
CA TYR A 261 18.38 7.27 1.52
C TYR A 261 19.45 7.25 2.62
N THR A 262 19.96 6.06 2.97
CA THR A 262 21.01 5.85 3.99
C THR A 262 22.25 6.72 3.77
N TYR A 263 22.73 6.83 2.54
CA TYR A 263 23.96 7.60 2.24
C TYR A 263 23.69 8.90 1.49
N SER A 264 22.77 8.91 0.52
CA SER A 264 22.43 10.11 -0.26
C SER A 264 21.46 11.06 0.43
N ARG A 265 20.73 10.62 1.46
CA ARG A 265 19.73 11.42 2.20
C ARG A 265 18.57 11.95 1.34
N HIS A 266 18.33 11.36 0.18
CA HIS A 266 17.13 11.57 -0.62
C HIS A 266 16.64 10.24 -1.20
N GLY A 267 15.41 10.26 -1.72
CA GLY A 267 14.67 9.03 -2.01
C GLY A 267 14.08 8.45 -0.72
N ASP A 268 13.50 7.27 -0.83
CA ASP A 268 12.66 6.66 0.18
C ASP A 268 13.09 5.21 0.53
N ALA A 269 14.19 4.72 -0.05
CA ALA A 269 14.71 3.38 0.18
C ALA A 269 16.02 3.43 0.95
N THR A 270 16.04 2.78 2.12
CA THR A 270 17.28 2.50 2.85
C THR A 270 18.21 1.57 2.05
N LEU A 271 19.47 1.43 2.47
CA LEU A 271 20.40 0.45 1.89
C LEU A 271 19.80 -0.96 1.86
N ASP A 272 19.25 -1.42 2.98
CA ASP A 272 18.75 -2.79 3.11
C ASP A 272 17.52 -3.01 2.21
N GLU A 273 16.56 -2.07 2.20
CA GLU A 273 15.45 -2.11 1.26
C GLU A 273 15.93 -2.11 -0.19
N ARG A 274 16.92 -1.28 -0.53
CA ARG A 274 17.46 -1.20 -1.89
C ARG A 274 18.06 -2.53 -2.32
N LEU A 275 18.83 -3.21 -1.46
CA LEU A 275 19.38 -4.53 -1.76
C LEU A 275 18.29 -5.59 -1.98
N VAL A 276 17.20 -5.54 -1.20
CA VAL A 276 16.03 -6.40 -1.42
C VAL A 276 15.38 -6.11 -2.78
N THR A 277 15.23 -4.84 -3.16
CA THR A 277 14.64 -4.48 -4.48
C THR A 277 15.54 -4.89 -5.65
N ILE A 278 16.85 -4.69 -5.55
CA ILE A 278 17.84 -5.12 -6.56
C ILE A 278 17.76 -6.63 -6.77
N ALA A 279 17.74 -7.38 -5.66
CA ALA A 279 17.58 -8.82 -5.70
C ALA A 279 16.22 -9.18 -6.33
N GLY A 280 15.14 -8.50 -5.96
CA GLY A 280 13.80 -8.76 -6.46
C GLY A 280 13.58 -8.39 -7.93
N GLU A 281 14.33 -7.44 -8.49
CA GLU A 281 14.31 -7.06 -9.91
C GLU A 281 15.35 -7.80 -10.76
N GLY A 282 16.12 -8.73 -10.17
CA GLY A 282 17.11 -9.51 -10.91
C GLY A 282 18.30 -8.69 -11.44
N ILE A 283 18.65 -7.60 -10.76
CA ILE A 283 19.82 -6.78 -11.10
C ILE A 283 21.08 -7.47 -10.54
N GLU A 284 22.03 -7.80 -11.41
CA GLU A 284 23.23 -8.57 -11.07
C GLU A 284 24.43 -7.67 -10.71
N LEU A 285 24.51 -6.47 -11.30
CA LEU A 285 25.53 -5.46 -11.03
C LEU A 285 24.89 -4.09 -10.78
N PRO A 286 24.48 -3.78 -9.55
CA PRO A 286 24.10 -2.42 -9.18
C PRO A 286 25.34 -1.55 -8.98
N ILE A 287 25.36 -0.36 -9.58
CA ILE A 287 26.41 0.65 -9.36
C ILE A 287 25.89 1.68 -8.36
N ALA A 288 26.48 1.67 -7.16
CA ALA A 288 26.20 2.68 -6.15
C ALA A 288 26.76 4.04 -6.58
N THR A 289 25.89 5.03 -6.70
CA THR A 289 26.21 6.41 -7.07
C THR A 289 25.78 7.39 -5.99
N ASP A 290 25.82 6.96 -4.72
CA ASP A 290 25.45 7.79 -3.59
C ASP A 290 26.24 9.11 -3.54
N HIS A 291 25.62 10.16 -3.00
CA HIS A 291 26.26 11.48 -2.94
C HIS A 291 27.49 11.49 -2.03
N ASN A 292 28.55 12.17 -2.48
CA ASN A 292 29.69 12.48 -1.63
C ASN A 292 29.35 13.65 -0.70
N LEU A 293 29.26 13.40 0.61
CA LEU A 293 29.10 14.47 1.59
C LEU A 293 30.47 14.98 2.04
N HIS A 294 30.90 16.14 1.53
CA HIS A 294 32.04 16.89 2.07
C HIS A 294 31.51 18.04 2.92
N ILE A 295 31.73 17.98 4.24
CA ILE A 295 31.19 18.97 5.18
C ILE A 295 32.34 19.58 5.99
N ASP A 296 32.55 20.88 5.85
CA ASP A 296 33.51 21.66 6.66
C ASP A 296 32.81 22.37 7.81
N TYR A 297 33.22 22.05 9.03
CA TYR A 297 32.61 22.49 10.28
C TYR A 297 33.31 23.68 10.92
N ALA A 298 34.48 24.08 10.43
CA ALA A 298 35.25 25.18 11.02
C ALA A 298 34.41 26.47 11.24
N PRO A 299 33.50 26.86 10.32
CA PRO A 299 32.64 28.02 10.53
C PRO A 299 31.65 27.86 11.68
N ARG A 300 31.02 26.67 11.83
CA ARG A 300 30.08 26.42 12.93
C ARG A 300 30.80 26.30 14.27
N GLY A 301 32.05 25.82 14.26
CA GLY A 301 32.95 25.83 15.40
C GLY A 301 33.26 27.25 15.89
N ASN A 302 33.56 28.17 14.98
CA ASN A 302 33.87 29.55 15.36
C ASN A 302 32.66 30.33 15.91
N GLU A 303 31.43 29.99 15.51
CA GLU A 303 30.22 30.64 16.03
C GLU A 303 29.81 30.19 17.43
N LEU A 304 30.11 28.94 17.78
CA LEU A 304 29.78 28.37 19.08
C LEU A 304 30.83 28.71 20.15
N GLY A 305 31.98 29.27 19.73
CA GLY A 305 33.12 29.62 20.56
C GLY A 305 34.27 28.63 20.42
#